data_AF-A0A4Y9XXQ3-F1
#
_entry.id   AF-A0A4Y9XXQ3-F1
#
_cell.length_a   1.000
_cell.length_b   1.000
_cell.length_c   1.000
_cell.angle_alpha   90.00
_cell.angle_beta   90.00
_cell.angle_gamma   90.00
#
_symmetry.space_group_name_H-M   'P 1'
#
loop_
_entity.id
_entity.type
_entity.pdbx_description
1 polymer ?
#
loop_
_entity_poly.entity_id
_entity_poly.type
_entity_poly.pdbx_seq_one_letter_code
_entity_poly.pdbx_strand_id
1 'polypeptide(L)'
;MSSYNFHQYGYQTYGAGNSNGVPVHPYYMPPQPQAAAPGPVAPQPLALCRWGHCGVPLDDVTGPGIKRHLQQYHAADMPPKSSSGQSQGSSECRWDDGAGTCQTECRSAVAHGRHISTVHLGQGRKVCTFCSKNFSRKDALKRHQEQYCPVLQGYYA
;
A
#
# COMPACT_ATOMS: atom_id res chain seq x y z
N MET A 1 -39.38 -11.94 -63.71
CA MET A 1 -39.75 -10.52 -63.54
C MET A 1 -39.33 -10.10 -62.14
N SER A 2 -38.88 -8.84 -61.99
CA SER A 2 -38.22 -8.25 -60.81
C SER A 2 -36.69 -8.47 -60.78
N SER A 3 -35.89 -7.83 -61.65
CA SER A 3 -35.36 -6.46 -61.57
C SER A 3 -34.76 -6.10 -60.22
N TYR A 4 -33.44 -5.90 -60.16
CA TYR A 4 -32.88 -4.68 -59.56
C TYR A 4 -31.48 -4.41 -60.10
N ASN A 5 -31.29 -3.15 -60.49
CA ASN A 5 -30.15 -2.61 -61.21
C ASN A 5 -29.21 -1.90 -60.22
N PHE A 6 -27.93 -2.10 -60.48
CA PHE A 6 -26.72 -1.31 -60.20
C PHE A 6 -26.83 0.00 -59.40
N HIS A 7 -25.96 0.16 -58.39
CA HIS A 7 -25.36 1.45 -58.07
C HIS A 7 -23.85 1.31 -57.88
N GLN A 8 -23.12 2.11 -58.67
CA GLN A 8 -21.68 2.36 -58.58
C GLN A 8 -21.29 2.89 -57.22
N TYR A 9 -20.12 2.49 -56.72
CA TYR A 9 -19.16 3.44 -56.16
C TYR A 9 -17.75 2.98 -56.52
N GLY A 10 -17.07 3.76 -57.35
CA GLY A 10 -15.65 3.60 -57.62
C GLY A 10 -14.84 4.53 -56.71
N TYR A 11 -13.69 4.06 -56.22
CA TYR A 11 -12.62 4.93 -55.73
C TYR A 11 -11.26 4.31 -56.07
N GLN A 12 -10.64 4.95 -57.05
CA GLN A 12 -9.21 5.29 -57.18
C GLN A 12 -8.15 4.39 -56.53
N THR A 13 -7.26 3.95 -57.41
CA THR A 13 -5.96 3.35 -57.17
C THR A 13 -4.98 4.32 -56.52
N TYR A 14 -4.25 3.85 -55.50
CA TYR A 14 -2.94 4.40 -55.16
C TYR A 14 -1.95 3.23 -55.06
N GLY A 15 -1.21 3.02 -56.15
CA GLY A 15 0.03 2.28 -56.11
C GLY A 15 1.17 3.27 -55.84
N ALA A 16 1.92 3.05 -54.77
CA ALA A 16 3.33 3.44 -54.69
C ALA A 16 3.95 2.66 -53.53
N GLY A 17 4.82 1.71 -53.89
CA GLY A 17 5.52 0.86 -52.95
C GLY A 17 6.49 1.61 -52.04
N ASN A 18 6.74 1.02 -50.89
CA ASN A 18 8.06 1.09 -50.27
C ASN A 18 8.39 -0.31 -49.75
N SER A 19 9.28 -0.98 -50.46
CA SER A 19 9.84 -2.28 -50.12
C SER A 19 10.83 -2.11 -48.97
N ASN A 20 10.35 -2.25 -47.74
CA ASN A 20 11.17 -2.65 -46.60
C ASN A 20 10.39 -3.72 -45.84
N GLY A 21 10.46 -4.94 -46.37
CA GLY A 21 9.86 -6.12 -45.75
C GLY A 21 10.58 -6.46 -44.45
N VAL A 22 10.04 -5.98 -43.34
CA VAL A 22 10.24 -6.62 -42.03
C VAL A 22 8.93 -7.35 -41.71
N PRO A 23 8.91 -8.68 -41.58
CA PRO A 23 7.71 -9.41 -41.22
C PRO A 23 7.39 -9.11 -39.74
N VAL A 24 6.52 -8.13 -39.50
CA VAL A 24 5.88 -7.93 -38.19
C VAL A 24 4.84 -9.03 -38.02
N HIS A 25 5.20 -10.05 -37.24
CA HIS A 25 4.28 -11.10 -36.82
C HIS A 25 3.11 -10.45 -36.05
N PRO A 26 1.83 -10.71 -36.41
CA PRO A 26 0.66 -9.99 -35.87
C PRO A 26 0.39 -10.22 -34.36
N TYR A 27 1.28 -10.91 -33.66
CA TYR A 27 1.12 -11.30 -32.25
C TYR A 27 2.35 -11.07 -31.38
N TYR A 28 3.37 -10.32 -31.83
CA TYR A 28 4.51 -10.03 -30.95
C TYR A 28 4.15 -8.89 -29.97
N MET A 29 3.59 -9.24 -28.81
CA MET A 29 3.47 -8.33 -27.66
C MET A 29 4.78 -8.35 -26.88
N PRO A 30 5.47 -7.20 -26.68
CA PRO A 30 6.63 -7.14 -25.79
C PRO A 30 6.19 -7.50 -24.37
N PRO A 31 7.03 -8.22 -23.60
CA PRO A 31 6.71 -8.56 -22.22
C PRO A 31 6.48 -7.27 -21.42
N GLN A 32 5.27 -7.12 -20.88
CA GLN A 32 4.97 -6.04 -19.95
C GLN A 32 5.94 -6.14 -18.77
N PRO A 33 6.47 -5.02 -18.24
CA PRO A 33 7.26 -5.07 -17.01
C PRO A 33 6.37 -5.67 -15.93
N GLN A 34 6.60 -6.95 -15.63
CA GLN A 34 5.87 -7.65 -14.60
C GLN A 34 6.15 -6.89 -13.32
N ALA A 35 5.12 -6.21 -12.80
CA ALA A 35 5.15 -5.72 -11.43
C ALA A 35 5.53 -6.92 -10.59
N ALA A 36 6.75 -6.90 -10.03
CA ALA A 36 7.30 -8.01 -9.29
C ALA A 36 6.22 -8.51 -8.33
N ALA A 37 5.83 -9.78 -8.49
CA ALA A 37 4.95 -10.43 -7.53
C ALA A 37 5.52 -10.14 -6.14
N PRO A 38 4.69 -9.84 -5.12
CA PRO A 38 5.20 -9.77 -3.77
C PRO A 38 5.85 -11.12 -3.51
N GLY A 39 7.19 -11.15 -3.47
CA GLY A 39 7.93 -12.35 -3.10
C GLY A 39 7.42 -12.84 -1.76
N PRO A 40 7.71 -14.09 -1.37
CA PRO A 40 7.37 -14.60 -0.05
C PRO A 40 7.88 -13.60 0.98
N VAL A 41 6.95 -12.82 1.54
CA VAL A 41 7.22 -11.87 2.60
C VAL A 41 7.79 -12.75 3.70
N ALA A 42 9.08 -12.58 3.99
CA ALA A 42 9.70 -13.26 5.12
C ALA A 42 8.74 -13.16 6.30
N PRO A 43 8.51 -14.24 7.07
CA PRO A 43 7.60 -14.22 8.20
C PRO A 43 8.04 -13.06 9.10
N GLN A 44 7.26 -11.97 9.06
CA GLN A 44 7.54 -10.81 9.88
C GLN A 44 7.52 -11.32 11.32
N PRO A 45 8.48 -10.94 12.19
CA PRO A 45 8.44 -11.35 13.58
C PRO A 45 7.06 -10.96 14.12
N LEU A 46 6.28 -11.96 14.55
CA LEU A 46 4.89 -11.78 14.96
C LEU A 46 4.87 -10.74 16.08
N ALA A 47 4.51 -9.50 15.75
CA ALA A 47 4.45 -8.44 16.74
C ALA A 47 3.37 -8.82 17.75
N LEU A 48 3.71 -8.85 19.03
CA LEU A 48 2.75 -9.19 20.07
C LEU A 48 1.92 -7.96 20.43
N CYS A 49 0.63 -8.16 20.71
CA CYS A 49 -0.21 -7.13 21.27
C CYS A 49 0.26 -6.78 22.69
N ARG A 50 0.67 -5.52 22.90
CA ARG A 50 1.12 -5.01 24.21
C ARG A 50 0.06 -4.15 24.89
N TRP A 51 -1.22 -4.39 24.59
CA TRP A 51 -2.32 -3.72 25.27
C TRP A 51 -2.46 -4.31 26.68
N GLY A 52 -2.07 -3.55 27.69
CA GLY A 52 -1.93 -4.07 29.07
C GLY A 52 -1.04 -5.32 29.12
N HIS A 53 -1.65 -6.49 29.32
CA HIS A 53 -0.97 -7.80 29.38
C HIS A 53 -1.46 -8.80 28.31
N CYS A 54 -2.00 -8.33 27.17
CA CYS A 54 -2.63 -9.19 26.15
C CYS A 54 -1.71 -10.28 25.59
N GLY A 55 -0.55 -9.93 25.01
CA GLY A 55 0.45 -10.87 24.52
C GLY A 55 0.07 -11.69 23.27
N VAL A 56 -1.15 -11.53 22.73
CA VAL A 56 -1.60 -12.26 21.53
C VAL A 56 -0.81 -11.80 20.29
N PRO A 57 -0.31 -12.71 19.45
CA PRO A 57 0.39 -12.35 18.21
C PRO A 57 -0.56 -11.65 17.23
N LEU A 58 -0.10 -10.53 16.67
CA LEU A 58 -0.80 -9.80 15.62
C LEU A 58 -0.43 -10.41 14.26
N ASP A 59 -1.45 -10.92 13.56
CA ASP A 59 -1.34 -11.44 12.19
C ASP A 59 -1.21 -10.31 11.16
N ASP A 60 -1.75 -9.13 11.46
CA ASP A 60 -1.68 -7.93 10.64
C ASP A 60 -1.45 -6.69 11.53
N VAL A 61 -0.24 -6.14 11.41
CA VAL A 61 0.22 -4.94 12.15
C VAL A 61 -0.23 -3.62 11.50
N THR A 62 -0.99 -3.67 10.40
CA THR A 62 -1.60 -2.48 9.81
C THR A 62 -2.74 -1.95 10.68
N GLY A 63 -3.12 -0.68 10.47
CA GLY A 63 -4.23 -0.07 11.20
C GLY A 63 -5.55 -0.86 11.13
N PRO A 64 -5.99 -1.36 9.96
CA PRO A 64 -7.16 -2.24 9.85
C PRO A 64 -7.03 -3.57 10.62
N GLY A 65 -5.88 -4.23 10.53
CA GLY A 65 -5.60 -5.48 11.25
C GLY A 65 -5.67 -5.31 12.76
N ILE A 66 -4.97 -4.29 13.27
CA ILE A 66 -5.01 -3.93 14.70
C ILE A 66 -6.41 -3.55 15.13
N LYS A 67 -7.14 -2.75 14.35
CA LYS A 67 -8.53 -2.40 14.67
C LYS A 67 -9.39 -3.66 14.85
N ARG A 68 -9.28 -4.63 13.94
CA ARG A 68 -10.01 -5.91 14.03
C ARG A 68 -9.63 -6.64 15.32
N HIS A 69 -8.34 -6.74 15.62
CA HIS A 69 -7.84 -7.35 16.85
C HIS A 69 -8.42 -6.66 18.10
N LEU A 70 -8.35 -5.33 18.18
CA LEU A 70 -8.88 -4.56 19.30
C LEU A 70 -10.39 -4.75 19.48
N GLN A 71 -11.14 -4.80 18.38
CA GLN A 71 -12.59 -5.04 18.45
C GLN A 71 -12.93 -6.47 18.90
N GLN A 72 -12.04 -7.43 18.68
CA GLN A 72 -12.26 -8.83 19.04
C GLN A 72 -11.82 -9.13 20.48
N TYR A 73 -10.65 -8.64 20.90
CA TYR A 73 -10.05 -8.96 22.20
C TYR A 73 -10.24 -7.86 23.25
N HIS A 74 -10.46 -6.62 22.82
CA HIS A 74 -10.51 -5.43 23.68
C HIS A 74 -11.77 -4.57 23.42
N ALA A 75 -12.89 -5.21 23.05
CA ALA A 75 -14.13 -4.52 22.70
C ALA A 75 -14.63 -3.57 23.81
N ALA A 76 -14.43 -3.94 25.07
CA ALA A 76 -14.82 -3.15 26.23
C ALA A 76 -13.99 -1.87 26.41
N ASP A 77 -12.75 -1.84 25.91
CA ASP A 77 -11.88 -0.67 25.97
C ASP A 77 -12.03 0.25 24.75
N MET A 78 -12.76 -0.20 23.72
CA MET A 78 -13.00 0.59 22.52
C MET A 78 -14.14 1.61 22.74
N PRO A 79 -14.09 2.78 22.07
CA PRO A 79 -15.15 3.77 22.18
C PRO A 79 -16.49 3.17 21.76
N PRO A 80 -17.58 3.44 22.50
CA PRO A 80 -18.88 2.87 22.17
C PRO A 80 -19.36 3.38 20.82
N LYS A 81 -20.08 2.52 20.11
CA LYS A 81 -20.75 2.87 18.86
C LYS A 81 -22.19 3.26 19.19
N SER A 82 -22.67 4.35 18.60
CA SER A 82 -24.08 4.69 18.62
C SER A 82 -24.88 3.69 17.78
N SER A 83 -26.20 3.70 17.95
CA SER A 83 -27.14 2.97 17.09
C SER A 83 -27.01 3.32 15.60
N SER A 84 -26.53 4.53 15.29
CA SER A 84 -26.22 4.99 13.93
C SER A 84 -24.86 4.51 13.39
N GLY A 85 -24.13 3.68 14.14
CA GLY A 85 -22.82 3.16 13.75
C GLY A 85 -21.68 4.18 13.87
N GLN A 86 -21.96 5.38 14.39
CA GLN A 86 -20.95 6.40 14.66
C GLN A 86 -20.26 6.16 16.00
N SER A 87 -18.98 6.50 16.11
CA SER A 87 -18.27 6.47 17.40
C SER A 87 -18.82 7.57 18.29
N GLN A 88 -19.34 7.20 19.45
CA GLN A 88 -19.83 8.15 20.45
C GLN A 88 -18.82 8.18 21.61
N GLY A 89 -17.96 9.20 21.66
CA GLY A 89 -16.95 9.37 22.71
C GLY A 89 -15.51 9.04 22.30
N SER A 90 -14.60 9.14 23.26
CA SER A 90 -13.19 8.77 23.17
C SER A 90 -12.85 7.73 24.22
N SER A 91 -11.81 6.94 23.94
CA SER A 91 -11.14 6.12 24.95
C SER A 91 -9.62 6.24 24.80
N GLU A 92 -8.91 5.97 25.88
CA GLU A 92 -7.46 6.07 25.96
C GLU A 92 -6.75 4.86 25.36
N CYS A 93 -5.61 5.09 24.72
CA CYS A 93 -4.73 4.02 24.27
C CYS A 93 -4.01 3.37 25.47
N ARG A 94 -4.14 2.06 25.68
CA ARG A 94 -3.48 1.32 26.78
C ARG A 94 -2.29 0.48 26.32
N TRP A 95 -1.66 0.88 25.23
CA TRP A 95 -0.46 0.20 24.75
C TRP A 95 0.73 0.48 25.66
N ASP A 96 1.43 -0.59 26.05
CA ASP A 96 2.68 -0.55 26.81
C ASP A 96 3.88 -0.62 25.86
N ASP A 97 4.75 0.37 25.90
CA ASP A 97 6.02 0.36 25.17
C ASP A 97 7.21 -0.13 26.04
N GLY A 98 6.96 -0.37 27.34
CA GLY A 98 7.95 -0.81 28.32
C GLY A 98 8.58 0.36 29.08
N ALA A 99 8.38 1.59 28.59
CA ALA A 99 8.67 2.82 29.32
C ALA A 99 7.40 3.34 30.04
N GLY A 100 6.22 3.01 29.52
CA GLY A 100 4.95 3.25 30.18
C GLY A 100 3.74 2.99 29.28
N THR A 101 2.55 3.28 29.80
CA THR A 101 1.30 3.20 29.06
C THR A 101 1.04 4.49 28.28
N CYS A 102 0.67 4.38 27.00
CA CYS A 102 0.56 5.53 26.10
C CYS A 102 -0.51 6.57 26.46
N GLN A 103 -1.67 6.16 26.98
CA GLN A 103 -2.81 6.99 27.42
C GLN A 103 -3.34 8.03 26.40
N THR A 104 -2.96 7.95 25.12
CA THR A 104 -3.43 8.89 24.10
C THR A 104 -4.92 8.68 23.80
N GLU A 105 -5.71 9.75 23.89
CA GLU A 105 -7.14 9.69 23.58
C GLU A 105 -7.40 9.46 22.08
N CYS A 106 -8.18 8.42 21.79
CA CYS A 106 -8.58 8.04 20.45
C CYS A 106 -10.12 8.02 20.36
N ARG A 107 -10.65 8.78 19.40
CA ARG A 107 -12.11 8.99 19.23
C ARG A 107 -12.85 7.81 18.58
N SER A 108 -12.15 6.78 18.15
CA SER A 108 -12.76 5.58 17.54
C SER A 108 -11.80 4.40 17.53
N ALA A 109 -12.31 3.18 17.30
CA ALA A 109 -11.48 2.00 17.09
C ALA A 109 -10.56 2.12 15.85
N VAL A 110 -10.99 2.87 14.82
CA VAL A 110 -10.16 3.17 13.63
C VAL A 110 -8.97 4.05 14.02
N ALA A 111 -9.21 5.06 14.87
CA ALA A 111 -8.16 5.93 15.37
C ALA A 111 -7.11 5.15 16.18
N HIS A 112 -7.55 4.24 17.05
CA HIS A 112 -6.66 3.34 17.81
C HIS A 112 -5.78 2.50 16.88
N GLY A 113 -6.38 1.80 15.91
CA GLY A 113 -5.64 0.97 14.97
C GLY A 113 -4.56 1.76 14.22
N ARG A 114 -4.90 2.94 13.69
CA ARG A 114 -3.91 3.80 13.03
C ARG A 114 -2.81 4.24 14.00
N HIS A 115 -3.19 4.75 15.17
CA HIS A 115 -2.25 5.24 16.17
C HIS A 115 -1.24 4.16 16.57
N ILE A 116 -1.70 2.97 16.95
CA ILE A 116 -0.83 1.86 17.36
C ILE A 116 0.10 1.45 16.21
N SER A 117 -0.43 1.30 14.99
CA SER A 117 0.37 0.91 13.84
C SER A 117 1.55 1.87 13.64
N THR A 118 1.32 3.19 13.71
CA THR A 118 2.34 4.18 13.37
C THR A 118 3.27 4.53 14.53
N VAL A 119 2.73 4.63 15.74
CA VAL A 119 3.45 5.12 16.92
C VAL A 119 4.20 3.98 17.59
N HIS A 120 3.54 2.85 17.83
CA HIS A 120 4.11 1.75 18.59
C HIS A 120 4.78 0.70 17.71
N LEU A 121 4.15 0.32 16.60
CA LEU A 121 4.69 -0.70 15.70
C LEU A 121 5.57 -0.12 14.59
N GLY A 122 5.64 1.21 14.47
CA GLY A 122 6.44 1.89 13.45
C GLY A 122 6.03 1.53 12.00
N GLN A 123 4.84 0.97 11.81
CA GLN A 123 4.33 0.58 10.51
C GLN A 123 4.13 1.80 9.61
N GLY A 124 4.44 1.61 8.33
CA GLY A 124 4.44 2.68 7.33
C GLY A 124 5.76 3.44 7.23
N ARG A 125 6.73 3.23 8.13
CA ARG A 125 8.10 3.74 7.93
C ARG A 125 8.73 3.02 6.73
N LYS A 126 9.27 3.80 5.81
CA LYS A 126 10.02 3.37 4.64
C LYS A 126 11.48 3.59 4.93
N VAL A 127 12.28 2.53 4.90
CA VAL A 127 13.71 2.58 5.21
C VAL A 127 14.49 2.70 3.90
N CYS A 128 15.46 3.60 3.87
CA CYS A 128 16.41 3.64 2.77
C CYS A 128 17.33 2.42 2.83
N THR A 129 17.41 1.65 1.74
CA THR A 129 18.25 0.46 1.66
C THR A 129 19.75 0.76 1.67
N PHE A 130 20.15 2.02 1.39
CA PHE A 130 21.55 2.42 1.29
C PHE A 130 22.10 2.98 2.61
N CYS A 131 21.33 3.82 3.30
CA CYS A 131 21.77 4.51 4.53
C CYS A 131 20.94 4.17 5.77
N SER A 132 19.98 3.25 5.64
CA SER A 132 19.07 2.82 6.71
C SER A 132 18.26 3.93 7.41
N LYS A 133 18.14 5.11 6.78
CA LYS A 133 17.34 6.22 7.30
C LYS A 133 15.84 5.94 7.14
N ASN A 134 15.06 6.28 8.18
CA ASN A 134 13.62 6.07 8.24
C ASN A 134 12.84 7.27 7.68
N PHE A 135 11.82 7.00 6.88
CA PHE A 135 10.92 8.00 6.30
C PHE A 135 9.46 7.63 6.56
N SER A 136 8.61 8.59 6.88
CA SER A 136 7.17 8.35 7.08
C SER A 136 6.39 8.22 5.76
N ARG A 137 6.99 8.61 4.62
CA ARG A 137 6.33 8.65 3.30
C ARG A 137 7.20 8.07 2.19
N LYS A 138 6.57 7.45 1.19
CA LYS A 138 7.24 6.86 0.02
C LYS A 138 7.93 7.92 -0.85
N ASP A 139 7.30 9.06 -1.08
CA ASP A 139 7.88 10.15 -1.89
C ASP A 139 9.07 10.82 -1.19
N ALA A 140 9.04 10.92 0.15
CA ALA A 140 10.16 11.41 0.93
C ALA A 140 11.37 10.47 0.82
N LEU A 141 11.16 9.15 0.89
CA LEU A 141 12.21 8.16 0.64
C LEU A 141 12.76 8.28 -0.78
N LYS A 142 11.91 8.41 -1.80
CA LYS A 142 12.34 8.52 -3.20
C LYS A 142 13.26 9.72 -3.42
N ARG A 143 12.84 10.93 -3.00
CA ARG A 143 13.69 12.13 -3.09
C ARG A 143 14.99 11.96 -2.30
N HIS A 144 14.93 11.32 -1.13
CA HIS A 144 16.13 11.03 -0.36
C HIS A 144 17.10 10.14 -1.13
N GLN A 145 16.65 9.04 -1.73
CA GLN A 145 17.51 8.15 -2.52
C GLN A 145 18.11 8.88 -3.72
N GLU A 146 17.34 9.74 -4.39
CA GLU A 146 17.79 10.46 -5.57
C GLU A 146 18.80 11.57 -5.26
N GLN A 147 18.58 12.36 -4.20
CA GLN A 147 19.28 13.63 -4.01
C GLN A 147 20.05 13.76 -2.68
N TYR A 148 19.63 13.05 -1.65
CA TYR A 148 20.09 13.33 -0.27
C TYR A 148 20.71 12.11 0.41
N CYS A 149 20.89 10.99 -0.30
CA CYS A 149 21.42 9.78 0.29
C CYS A 149 22.95 9.90 0.36
N PRO A 150 23.56 10.01 1.55
CA PRO A 150 25.00 10.24 1.67
C PRO A 150 25.82 9.10 1.06
N VAL A 151 25.29 7.88 1.09
CA VAL A 151 25.92 6.70 0.48
C VAL A 151 25.88 6.77 -1.04
N LEU A 152 24.83 7.32 -1.68
CA LEU A 152 24.78 7.46 -3.14
C LEU A 152 25.47 8.73 -3.65
N GLN A 153 25.45 9.80 -2.87
CA GLN A 153 26.12 11.06 -3.20
C GLN A 153 27.65 10.91 -3.22
N GLY A 154 28.21 9.96 -2.45
CA GLY A 154 29.65 9.65 -2.46
C GLY A 154 30.13 8.77 -3.62
N TYR A 155 29.24 8.17 -4.42
CA TYR A 155 29.62 7.31 -5.57
C TYR A 155 29.74 8.08 -6.90
N TYR A 156 29.29 9.33 -6.93
CA TYR A 156 29.33 10.21 -8.12
C TYR A 156 30.27 11.41 -7.94
N ALA A 157 31.14 11.37 -6.92
CA ALA A 157 32.19 12.36 -6.68
C ALA A 157 33.55 11.86 -7.17
#